data_AF-A0A2R6RIN7-F1
#
_entry.id   AF-A0A2R6RIN7-F1
#
_cell.length_a   1.000
_cell.length_b   1.000
_cell.length_c   1.000
_cell.angle_alpha   90.00
_cell.angle_beta   90.00
_cell.angle_gamma   90.00
#
_symmetry.space_group_name_H-M   'P 1'
#
loop_
_entity.id
_entity.type
_entity.pdbx_description
1 polymer ?
#
loop_
_entity_poly.entity_id
_entity_poly.type
_entity_poly.pdbx_seq_one_letter_code
_entity_poly.pdbx_strand_id
1 'polypeptide(L)'
;IGVESVSSRQTKKIRDTEHVICWFESRTSYKISKPPNLPSKLGLEAEDLYIHGHAQGRYQAWRCTGLGPPKWIPLPQGTKRKLPGLKEPRHFVLTAKGLPSWVLSSSLDRAYKGVKTEALRSTS
;
A
#
# COMPACT_ATOMS: atom_id res chain seq x y z
N ILE A 1 -1.14 23.08 13.05
CA ILE A 1 -0.65 21.78 12.51
C ILE A 1 -1.54 21.46 11.32
N GLY A 2 -1.02 21.61 10.10
CA GLY A 2 -1.81 21.57 8.87
C GLY A 2 -2.50 20.22 8.69
N VAL A 3 -3.78 20.25 8.33
CA VAL A 3 -4.52 19.05 7.93
C VAL A 3 -3.80 18.47 6.72
N GLU A 4 -3.19 17.30 6.88
CA GLU A 4 -2.60 16.57 5.75
C GLU A 4 -3.71 16.35 4.71
N SER A 5 -3.55 16.94 3.52
CA SER A 5 -4.50 16.73 2.43
C SER A 5 -4.36 15.29 1.97
N VAL A 6 -5.34 14.46 2.36
CA VAL A 6 -5.48 13.10 1.87
C VAL A 6 -6.38 13.13 0.65
N SER A 7 -5.99 12.41 -0.40
CA SER A 7 -6.79 12.24 -1.61
C SER A 7 -8.16 11.61 -1.33
N SER A 8 -9.04 11.66 -2.32
CA SER A 8 -10.16 10.72 -2.41
C SER A 8 -9.64 9.29 -2.63
N ARG A 9 -10.51 8.29 -2.46
CA ARG A 9 -10.20 6.88 -2.71
C ARG A 9 -9.87 6.67 -4.19
N GLN A 10 -8.66 6.21 -4.47
CA GLN A 10 -8.17 5.85 -5.80
C GLN A 10 -8.23 4.35 -5.99
N THR A 11 -8.38 3.90 -7.23
CA THR A 11 -8.45 2.47 -7.57
C THR A 11 -7.62 2.11 -8.79
N LYS A 12 -7.14 0.87 -8.85
CA LYS A 12 -6.38 0.33 -9.98
C LYS A 12 -6.48 -1.19 -10.04
N LYS A 13 -6.78 -1.71 -11.22
CA LYS A 13 -6.70 -3.15 -11.52
C LYS A 13 -5.23 -3.60 -11.57
N ILE A 14 -4.91 -4.69 -10.88
CA ILE A 14 -3.59 -5.31 -10.96
C ILE A 14 -3.49 -6.01 -12.31
N ARG A 15 -2.36 -5.77 -13.00
CA ARG A 15 -2.11 -6.35 -14.31
C ARG A 15 -2.30 -7.87 -14.30
N ASP A 16 -3.01 -8.36 -15.31
CA ASP A 16 -3.28 -9.78 -15.56
C ASP A 16 -4.07 -10.46 -14.42
N THR A 17 -4.92 -9.71 -13.71
CA THR A 17 -5.81 -10.24 -12.67
C THR A 17 -7.12 -9.46 -12.62
N GLU A 18 -8.18 -10.05 -12.06
CA GLU A 18 -9.42 -9.32 -11.71
C GLU A 18 -9.33 -8.53 -10.40
N HIS A 19 -8.19 -8.57 -9.71
CA HIS A 19 -8.04 -7.92 -8.42
C HIS A 19 -7.82 -6.41 -8.57
N VAL A 20 -8.57 -5.62 -7.80
CA VAL A 20 -8.48 -4.16 -7.75
C VAL A 20 -7.86 -3.75 -6.43
N ILE A 21 -6.82 -2.91 -6.50
CA ILE A 21 -6.25 -2.23 -5.34
C ILE A 21 -6.99 -0.90 -5.18
N CYS A 22 -7.36 -0.58 -3.95
CA CYS A 22 -7.86 0.73 -3.56
C CYS A 22 -6.87 1.39 -2.61
N TRP A 23 -6.65 2.70 -2.75
CA TRP A 23 -5.75 3.42 -1.86
C TRP A 23 -6.10 4.91 -1.70
N PHE A 24 -5.54 5.50 -0.64
CA PHE A 24 -5.51 6.92 -0.38
C PHE A 24 -4.06 7.39 -0.41
N GLU A 25 -3.83 8.61 -0.85
CA GLU A 25 -2.49 9.20 -0.88
C GLU A 25 -2.42 10.54 -0.15
N SER A 26 -1.26 10.80 0.44
CA SER A 26 -0.90 12.12 0.95
C SER A 26 0.58 12.41 0.67
N ARG A 27 0.97 13.67 0.79
CA ARG A 27 2.35 14.10 0.61
C ARG A 27 2.74 15.18 1.61
N THR A 28 3.86 14.99 2.30
CA THR A 28 4.49 16.02 3.13
C THR A 28 6.02 15.99 2.94
N SER A 29 6.74 16.87 3.63
CA SER A 29 8.21 16.88 3.58
C SER A 29 8.87 15.86 4.51
N TYR A 30 8.13 15.27 5.45
CA TYR A 30 8.66 14.43 6.52
C TYR A 30 7.97 13.05 6.56
N LYS A 31 8.64 12.06 7.16
CA LYS A 31 8.05 10.75 7.40
C LYS A 31 6.98 10.84 8.47
N ILE A 32 5.93 10.04 8.34
CA ILE A 32 4.94 9.84 9.41
C ILE A 32 5.12 8.47 10.06
N SER A 33 4.76 8.37 11.34
CA SER A 33 4.82 7.12 12.11
C SER A 33 3.55 6.26 11.96
N LYS A 34 2.42 6.90 11.71
CA LYS A 34 1.11 6.27 11.50
C LYS A 34 0.28 7.04 10.48
N PRO A 35 -0.60 6.37 9.71
CA PRO A 35 -1.56 7.06 8.85
C PRO A 35 -2.48 7.99 9.64
N PRO A 36 -2.99 9.05 9.01
CA PRO A 36 -4.00 9.91 9.60
C PRO A 36 -5.31 9.14 9.78
N ASN A 37 -6.15 9.63 10.69
CA ASN A 37 -7.52 9.14 10.80
C ASN A 37 -8.29 9.58 9.56
N LEU A 38 -8.50 8.66 8.63
CA LEU A 38 -9.31 8.92 7.44
C LEU A 38 -10.78 9.06 7.85
N PRO A 39 -11.47 10.15 7.45
CA PRO A 39 -12.90 10.28 7.67
C PRO A 39 -13.67 9.09 7.08
N SER A 40 -14.64 8.56 7.81
CA SER A 40 -15.52 7.47 7.35
C SER A 40 -16.21 7.78 6.01
N LYS A 41 -16.52 9.06 5.76
CA LYS A 41 -17.11 9.55 4.51
C LYS A 41 -16.24 9.36 3.26
N LEU A 42 -14.95 9.01 3.42
CA LEU A 42 -14.07 8.75 2.28
C LEU A 42 -14.23 7.33 1.70
N GLY A 43 -15.12 6.50 2.29
CA GLY A 43 -15.38 5.14 1.80
C GLY A 43 -14.22 4.19 2.04
N LEU A 44 -13.50 4.37 3.16
CA LEU A 44 -12.42 3.47 3.56
C LEU A 44 -12.96 2.06 3.80
N GLU A 45 -12.36 1.09 3.13
CA GLU A 45 -12.65 -0.34 3.31
C GLU A 45 -11.48 -1.10 3.95
N ALA A 46 -11.74 -2.31 4.42
CA ALA A 46 -10.65 -3.22 4.77
C ALA A 46 -9.82 -3.52 3.51
N GLU A 47 -8.51 -3.76 3.68
CA GLU A 47 -7.55 -3.98 2.60
C GLU A 47 -7.15 -2.74 1.79
N ASP A 48 -7.84 -1.61 1.95
CA ASP A 48 -7.42 -0.34 1.37
C ASP A 48 -6.01 0.03 1.85
N LEU A 49 -5.25 0.65 0.97
CA LEU A 49 -3.91 1.11 1.27
C LEU A 49 -3.91 2.60 1.60
N TYR A 50 -2.95 3.00 2.42
CA TYR A 50 -2.59 4.41 2.58
C TYR A 50 -1.14 4.58 2.16
N ILE A 51 -0.89 5.44 1.19
CA ILE A 51 0.43 5.74 0.64
C ILE A 51 0.82 7.15 1.02
N HIS A 52 1.98 7.30 1.63
CA HIS A 52 2.51 8.59 2.03
C HIS A 52 3.82 8.88 1.32
N GLY A 53 3.81 9.92 0.47
CA GLY A 53 5.04 10.45 -0.11
C GLY A 53 5.75 11.41 0.86
N HIS A 54 7.03 11.17 1.14
CA HIS A 54 7.87 12.05 1.93
C HIS A 54 9.23 12.24 1.26
N ALA A 55 9.78 13.46 1.28
CA ALA A 55 10.99 13.81 0.54
C ALA A 55 10.90 13.42 -0.96
N GLN A 56 11.87 13.83 -1.78
CA GLN A 56 11.81 13.55 -3.22
C GLN A 56 11.85 12.04 -3.51
N GLY A 57 10.70 11.46 -3.86
CA GLY A 57 10.57 10.09 -4.35
C GLY A 57 10.58 8.97 -3.31
N ARG A 58 10.47 9.28 -2.01
CA ARG A 58 10.35 8.23 -0.98
C ARG A 58 8.91 8.08 -0.52
N TYR A 59 8.51 6.84 -0.27
CA TYR A 59 7.14 6.50 0.06
C TYR A 59 7.08 5.54 1.24
N GLN A 60 6.04 5.67 2.05
CA GLN A 60 5.63 4.72 3.08
C GLN A 60 4.24 4.20 2.73
N ALA A 61 3.96 2.95 3.07
CA ALA A 61 2.67 2.34 2.81
C ALA A 61 2.17 1.61 4.05
N TRP A 62 0.84 1.65 4.21
CA TRP A 62 0.11 0.91 5.22
C TRP A 62 -1.10 0.25 4.59
N ARG A 63 -1.55 -0.84 5.21
CA ARG A 63 -2.76 -1.57 4.84
C ARG A 63 -3.78 -1.49 5.95
N CYS A 64 -5.02 -1.20 5.61
CA CYS A 64 -6.14 -1.21 6.54
C CYS A 64 -6.54 -2.67 6.84
N THR A 65 -6.59 -3.06 8.11
CA THR A 65 -6.98 -4.42 8.54
C THR A 65 -8.31 -4.47 9.28
N GLY A 66 -8.89 -3.33 9.64
CA GLY A 66 -10.15 -3.27 10.35
C GLY A 66 -10.76 -1.88 10.32
N LEU A 67 -12.09 -1.85 10.33
CA LEU A 67 -12.91 -0.64 10.34
C LEU A 67 -13.53 -0.48 11.74
N GLY A 68 -13.44 0.72 12.31
CA GLY A 68 -14.03 1.09 13.61
C GLY A 68 -13.14 0.89 14.85
N PRO A 69 -12.15 1.78 15.14
CA PRO A 69 -11.51 2.76 14.27
C PRO A 69 -10.58 2.10 13.23
N PRO A 70 -10.15 2.82 12.17
CA PRO A 70 -9.21 2.29 11.18
C PRO A 70 -7.94 1.73 11.82
N LYS A 71 -7.67 0.44 11.58
CA LYS A 71 -6.42 -0.22 12.02
C LYS A 71 -5.48 -0.32 10.84
N TRP A 72 -4.31 0.30 10.96
CA TRP A 72 -3.29 0.33 9.92
C TRP A 72 -2.09 -0.49 10.33
N ILE A 73 -1.66 -1.38 9.45
CA ILE A 73 -0.38 -2.09 9.59
C ILE A 73 0.61 -1.57 8.54
N PRO A 74 1.90 -1.39 8.88
CA PRO A 74 2.91 -1.10 7.89
C PRO A 74 2.93 -2.17 6.78
N LEU A 75 3.02 -1.73 5.54
CA LEU A 75 3.12 -2.59 4.37
C LEU A 75 4.41 -2.27 3.60
N PRO A 76 5.57 -2.83 4.02
CA PRO A 76 6.83 -2.59 3.35
C PRO A 76 6.83 -3.14 1.92
N GLN A 77 7.56 -2.49 1.02
CA GLN A 77 7.79 -3.05 -0.32
C GLN A 77 8.48 -4.41 -0.21
N GLY A 78 8.13 -5.33 -1.12
CA GLY A 78 8.61 -6.71 -1.13
C GLY A 78 7.75 -7.66 -0.29
N THR A 79 6.83 -7.15 0.52
CA THR A 79 5.89 -7.96 1.30
C THR A 79 5.20 -8.99 0.41
N LYS A 80 5.39 -10.27 0.70
CA LYS A 80 4.77 -11.38 -0.04
C LYS A 80 3.38 -11.71 0.52
N ARG A 81 2.36 -11.78 -0.35
CA ARG A 81 1.00 -12.17 0.06
C ARG A 81 0.27 -12.92 -1.06
N LYS A 82 -0.57 -13.89 -0.68
CA LYS A 82 -1.55 -14.50 -1.58
C LYS A 82 -2.82 -13.66 -1.58
N LEU A 83 -3.12 -13.00 -2.70
CA LEU A 83 -4.36 -12.24 -2.86
C LEU A 83 -5.52 -13.20 -3.17
N PRO A 84 -6.75 -12.88 -2.73
CA PRO A 84 -7.93 -13.69 -3.03
C PRO A 84 -8.08 -13.92 -4.54
N GLY A 85 -8.40 -15.16 -4.91
CA GLY A 85 -8.62 -15.56 -6.31
C GLY A 85 -7.34 -15.74 -7.15
N LEU A 86 -6.15 -15.47 -6.61
CA LEU A 86 -4.89 -15.67 -7.34
C LEU A 86 -4.22 -16.99 -6.97
N LYS A 87 -3.71 -17.69 -7.99
CA LYS A 87 -2.99 -18.97 -7.84
C LYS A 87 -1.67 -18.77 -7.09
N GLU A 88 -0.92 -17.74 -7.46
CA GLU A 88 0.42 -17.47 -6.95
C GLU A 88 0.45 -16.26 -6.02
N PRO A 89 1.29 -16.30 -4.96
CA PRO A 89 1.54 -15.13 -4.14
C PRO A 89 2.28 -14.05 -4.93
N ARG A 90 2.02 -12.79 -4.58
CA ARG A 90 2.62 -11.61 -5.20
C ARG A 90 3.34 -10.76 -4.17
N HIS A 91 4.25 -9.92 -4.64
CA HIS A 91 4.99 -8.96 -3.83
C HIS A 91 4.41 -7.57 -4.00
N PHE A 92 4.19 -6.90 -2.88
CA PHE A 92 3.81 -5.50 -2.87
C PHE A 92 4.97 -4.62 -3.34
N VAL A 93 4.70 -3.66 -4.22
CA VAL A 93 5.67 -2.68 -4.68
C VAL A 93 5.02 -1.31 -4.81
N LEU A 94 5.85 -0.26 -4.69
CA LEU A 94 5.50 1.09 -5.07
C LEU A 94 6.34 1.45 -6.30
N THR A 95 5.68 1.96 -7.34
CA THR A 95 6.40 2.48 -8.51
C THR A 95 7.22 3.72 -8.15
N ALA A 96 8.11 4.19 -9.04
CA ALA A 96 8.83 5.45 -8.86
C ALA A 96 7.91 6.66 -8.62
N LYS A 97 6.66 6.59 -9.08
CA LYS A 97 5.62 7.61 -8.87
C LYS A 97 4.79 7.40 -7.59
N GLY A 98 5.13 6.41 -6.77
CA GLY A 98 4.39 6.08 -5.54
C GLY A 98 3.13 5.23 -5.76
N LEU A 99 2.85 4.80 -7.00
CA LEU A 99 1.64 4.01 -7.27
C LEU A 99 1.79 2.57 -6.74
N PRO A 100 0.81 2.05 -5.98
CA PRO A 100 0.86 0.68 -5.48
C PRO A 100 0.58 -0.36 -6.57
N SER A 101 1.19 -1.52 -6.42
CA SER A 101 0.95 -2.70 -7.25
C SER A 101 1.32 -3.99 -6.52
N TRP A 102 0.80 -5.12 -6.99
CA TRP A 102 1.29 -6.44 -6.62
C TRP A 102 1.84 -7.18 -7.84
N VAL A 103 3.09 -7.63 -7.75
CA VAL A 103 3.82 -8.21 -8.87
C VAL A 103 4.25 -9.64 -8.56
N LEU A 104 4.41 -10.47 -9.60
CA LEU A 104 5.00 -11.80 -9.44
C LEU A 104 6.48 -11.69 -9.05
N SER A 105 7.02 -12.73 -8.41
CA SER A 105 8.45 -12.79 -8.05
C SER A 105 9.36 -12.57 -9.27
N SER A 106 9.01 -13.16 -10.41
CA SER A 106 9.72 -12.95 -11.68
C SER A 106 9.77 -11.49 -12.16
N SER A 107 8.77 -10.68 -11.82
CA SER A 107 8.72 -9.25 -12.15
C SER A 107 9.47 -8.39 -11.14
N LEU A 108 9.46 -8.79 -9.86
CA LEU A 108 10.22 -8.15 -8.80
C LEU A 108 11.72 -8.16 -9.15
N ASP A 109 12.24 -9.32 -9.51
CA ASP A 109 13.67 -9.53 -9.81
C ASP A 109 14.14 -8.76 -11.05
N ARG A 110 13.24 -8.55 -12.03
CA ARG A 110 13.57 -7.86 -13.28
C ARG A 110 13.45 -6.34 -13.18
N ALA A 111 12.33 -5.85 -12.64
CA ALA A 111 11.93 -4.45 -12.75
C ALA A 111 12.08 -3.65 -11.44
N TYR A 112 12.20 -4.33 -10.29
CA TYR A 112 12.26 -3.71 -8.96
C TYR A 112 13.53 -4.13 -8.21
N LYS A 113 14.67 -4.12 -8.93
CA LYS A 113 15.99 -4.46 -8.39
C LYS A 113 16.29 -3.60 -7.16
N GLY A 114 16.43 -4.22 -6.00
CA GLY A 114 16.69 -3.54 -4.72
C GLY A 114 15.53 -3.57 -3.72
N VAL A 115 14.33 -4.03 -4.12
CA VAL A 115 13.27 -4.33 -3.16
C VAL A 115 13.63 -5.62 -2.42
N LYS A 116 13.87 -5.52 -1.10
CA LYS A 116 14.12 -6.68 -0.24
C LYS A 116 12.79 -7.40 0.01
N THR A 117 12.76 -8.70 -0.20
CA THR A 117 11.56 -9.49 0.08
C THR A 117 11.40 -9.68 1.57
N GLU A 118 10.24 -9.29 2.09
CA GLU A 118 9.85 -9.58 3.48
C GLU A 118 8.68 -10.55 3.47
N ALA A 119 8.81 -11.63 4.23
CA ALA A 119 7.64 -12.43 4.58
C ALA A 119 6.87 -11.64 5.64
N LEU A 120 5.56 -11.48 5.43
CA LEU A 120 4.67 -10.91 6.43
C LEU A 120 4.75 -11.84 7.65
N ARG A 121 5.50 -11.45 8.70
CA ARG A 121 5.55 -12.23 9.94
C ARG A 121 4.15 -12.16 10.52
N SER A 122 3.41 -13.26 10.46
CA SER A 122 2.20 -13.43 11.25
C SER A 122 2.62 -13.33 12.71
N THR A 123 2.41 -12.17 13.32
CA THR A 123 2.35 -12.11 14.78
C THR A 123 1.04 -12.77 15.15
N SER A 124 1.15 -14.03 15.58
CA SER A 124 0.09 -14.83 16.19
C SER A 124 -0.57 -14.12 17.37
#